data_AF-A0A973G882-F1
#
_entry.id   AF-A0A973G882-F1
#
_cell.length_a   1.000
_cell.length_b   1.000
_cell.length_c   1.000
_cell.angle_alpha   90.00
_cell.angle_beta   90.00
_cell.angle_gamma   90.00
#
_symmetry.space_group_name_H-M   'P 1'
#
loop_
_entity.id
_entity.type
_entity.pdbx_description
1 polymer ?
#
loop_
_entity_poly.entity_id
_entity_poly.type
_entity_poly.pdbx_seq_one_letter_code
_entity_poly.pdbx_strand_id
1 'polypeptide(L)'
;MIEFIDAYRAEFGVEPICAQLQVAPSAYYAAKSRPPSARAATAARLSEVITSEHAANYGVYGARKMRKYLHRLGHPVGCCRVERLRPRHLSSPPV
;
A
#
# COMPACT_ATOMS: atom_id res chain seq x y z
N MET A 1 -5.02 -2.03 14.38
CA MET A 1 -5.61 -3.08 15.24
C MET A 1 -4.74 -4.32 15.29
N ILE A 2 -4.52 -5.03 14.16
CA ILE A 2 -3.65 -6.23 14.14
C ILE A 2 -2.21 -5.90 14.53
N GLU A 3 -1.66 -4.79 14.03
CA GLU A 3 -0.30 -4.33 14.39
C GLU A 3 -0.14 -4.08 15.90
N PHE A 4 -1.18 -3.58 16.56
CA PHE A 4 -1.18 -3.38 18.01
C PHE A 4 -1.14 -4.71 18.74
N ILE A 5 -1.98 -5.67 18.34
CA ILE A 5 -1.96 -7.03 18.90
C ILE A 5 -0.58 -7.69 18.66
N ASP A 6 0.00 -7.51 17.47
CA ASP A 6 1.32 -8.05 17.13
C ASP A 6 2.45 -7.44 17.97
N ALA A 7 2.36 -6.16 18.33
CA ALA A 7 3.36 -5.48 19.16
C ALA A 7 3.35 -5.99 20.61
N TYR A 8 2.18 -6.33 21.14
CA TYR A 8 1.99 -6.63 22.57
C TYR A 8 1.72 -8.11 22.89
N ARG A 9 1.52 -8.97 21.87
CA ARG A 9 1.25 -10.41 22.05
C ARG A 9 2.34 -11.18 22.81
N ALA A 10 3.59 -10.71 22.77
CA ALA A 10 4.71 -11.36 23.45
C ALA A 10 4.66 -11.13 24.97
N GLU A 11 4.10 -10.01 25.41
CA GLU A 11 4.05 -9.59 26.80
C GLU A 11 2.74 -10.02 27.48
N PHE A 12 1.61 -9.86 26.79
CA PHE A 12 0.27 -10.08 27.37
C PHE A 12 -0.50 -11.26 26.77
N GLY A 13 0.01 -11.88 25.70
CA GLY A 13 -0.73 -12.89 24.94
C GLY A 13 -1.84 -12.28 24.06
N VAL A 14 -2.33 -13.06 23.10
CA VAL A 14 -3.33 -12.58 22.11
C VAL A 14 -4.72 -12.47 22.73
N GLU A 15 -5.15 -13.46 23.52
CA GLU A 15 -6.51 -13.53 24.06
C GLU A 15 -6.85 -12.37 25.01
N PRO A 16 -5.99 -11.96 25.96
CA PRO A 16 -6.29 -10.83 26.85
C PRO A 16 -6.40 -9.49 26.10
N ILE A 17 -5.55 -9.26 25.10
CA ILE A 17 -5.60 -8.05 24.27
C ILE A 17 -6.88 -8.04 23.44
N CYS A 18 -7.20 -9.17 22.80
CA CYS A 18 -8.42 -9.34 22.02
C CYS A 18 -9.68 -9.10 22.86
N ALA A 19 -9.73 -9.61 24.10
CA ALA A 19 -10.82 -9.35 25.03
C ALA A 19 -10.99 -7.86 25.34
N GLN A 20 -9.89 -7.14 25.60
CA GLN A 20 -9.94 -5.71 25.89
C GLN A 20 -10.35 -4.87 24.68
N LEU A 21 -9.91 -5.26 23.49
CA LEU A 21 -10.28 -4.60 22.23
C LEU A 21 -11.67 -5.00 21.71
N GLN A 22 -12.36 -5.93 22.37
CA GLN A 22 -13.64 -6.51 21.93
C GLN A 22 -13.53 -7.13 20.52
N VAL A 23 -12.41 -7.82 20.25
CA VAL A 23 -12.11 -8.51 19.00
C VAL A 23 -12.06 -10.02 19.27
N ALA A 24 -12.65 -10.83 18.40
CA ALA A 24 -12.51 -12.28 18.52
C ALA A 24 -11.07 -12.71 18.19
N PRO A 25 -10.41 -13.58 18.99
CA PRO A 25 -9.08 -14.11 18.66
C PRO A 25 -9.02 -14.79 17.28
N SER A 26 -10.10 -15.46 16.87
CA SER A 26 -10.23 -16.05 15.53
C SER A 26 -10.13 -15.00 14.42
N ALA A 27 -10.64 -13.78 14.63
CA ALA A 27 -10.53 -12.69 13.67
C ALA A 27 -9.09 -12.20 13.52
N TYR A 28 -8.30 -12.18 14.61
CA TYR A 28 -6.87 -11.86 14.55
C TYR A 28 -6.11 -12.89 13.69
N TYR A 29 -6.26 -14.18 13.98
CA TYR A 29 -5.58 -15.23 13.23
C TYR A 29 -6.04 -15.29 11.76
N ALA A 30 -7.34 -15.11 11.51
CA ALA A 30 -7.89 -15.03 10.17
C ALA A 30 -7.31 -13.84 9.39
N ALA A 31 -7.14 -12.69 10.03
CA ALA A 31 -6.57 -11.53 9.37
C ALA A 31 -5.06 -11.69 9.10
N LYS A 32 -4.33 -12.41 9.96
CA LYS A 32 -2.92 -12.80 9.73
C LYS A 32 -2.74 -13.76 8.55
N SER A 33 -3.67 -14.71 8.38
CA SER A 33 -3.57 -15.74 7.33
C SER A 33 -4.19 -15.31 6.00
N ARG A 34 -5.04 -14.28 5.99
CA ARG A 34 -5.75 -13.86 4.79
C ARG A 34 -4.77 -13.38 3.72
N PRO A 35 -4.73 -14.00 2.54
CA PRO A 35 -3.93 -13.48 1.45
C PRO A 35 -4.45 -12.10 1.02
N PRO A 36 -3.58 -11.23 0.49
CA PRO A 36 -4.02 -9.96 -0.07
C PRO A 36 -5.04 -10.23 -1.18
N SER A 37 -6.14 -9.46 -1.18
CA SER A 37 -7.12 -9.56 -2.26
C SER A 37 -6.45 -9.31 -3.63
N ALA A 38 -6.99 -9.90 -4.71
CA ALA A 38 -6.45 -9.71 -6.06
C ALA A 38 -6.29 -8.22 -6.44
N ARG A 39 -7.22 -7.38 -5.96
CA ARG A 39 -7.16 -5.92 -6.12
C ARG A 39 -5.98 -5.30 -5.37
N ALA A 40 -5.75 -5.71 -4.13
CA ALA A 40 -4.64 -5.23 -3.30
C ALA A 40 -3.29 -5.68 -3.89
N ALA A 41 -3.18 -6.94 -4.31
CA ALA A 41 -1.99 -7.46 -4.98
C ALA A 41 -1.67 -6.69 -6.28
N THR A 42 -2.68 -6.46 -7.13
CA THR A 42 -2.49 -5.68 -8.36
C THR A 42 -2.14 -4.22 -8.06
N ALA A 43 -2.69 -3.63 -6.99
CA ALA A 43 -2.35 -2.27 -6.58
C ALA A 43 -0.91 -2.17 -6.07
N ALA A 44 -0.41 -3.15 -5.31
CA ALA A 44 0.97 -3.22 -4.84
C ALA A 44 1.95 -3.31 -6.01
N ARG A 45 1.73 -4.25 -6.94
CA ARG A 45 2.56 -4.37 -8.16
C ARG A 45 2.58 -3.08 -8.98
N LEU A 46 1.41 -2.45 -9.18
CA LEU A 46 1.33 -1.19 -9.93
C LEU A 46 2.00 -0.03 -9.17
N SER A 47 1.96 -0.02 -7.84
CA SER A 47 2.67 0.95 -7.00
C SER A 47 4.18 0.87 -7.20
N GLU A 48 4.73 -0.35 -7.25
CA GLU A 48 6.16 -0.58 -7.49
C GLU A 48 6.58 -0.09 -8.89
N VAL A 49 5.81 -0.42 -9.92
CA VAL A 49 6.04 0.09 -11.29
C VAL A 49 5.96 1.63 -11.32
N ILE A 50 4.93 2.23 -10.72
CA ILE A 50 4.81 3.69 -10.67
C ILE A 50 6.00 4.32 -9.96
N THR A 51 6.46 3.74 -8.85
CA THR A 51 7.54 4.31 -8.04
C THR A 51 8.88 4.21 -8.74
N SER A 52 9.20 3.05 -9.34
CA SER A 52 10.42 2.84 -10.11
C SER A 52 10.47 3.77 -11.33
N GLU A 53 9.40 3.84 -12.12
CA GLU A 53 9.34 4.72 -13.28
C GLU A 53 9.34 6.20 -12.89
N HIS A 54 8.72 6.56 -11.77
CA HIS A 54 8.78 7.93 -11.25
C HIS A 54 10.21 8.31 -10.90
N ALA A 55 10.94 7.43 -10.20
CA ALA A 55 12.33 7.66 -9.83
C ALA A 55 13.25 7.72 -11.07
N ALA A 56 13.06 6.83 -12.04
CA ALA A 56 13.81 6.83 -13.31
C ALA A 56 13.59 8.13 -14.12
N ASN A 57 12.42 8.76 -13.98
CA ASN A 57 12.09 10.04 -14.62
C ASN A 57 12.28 11.25 -13.68
N TYR A 58 13.25 11.18 -12.76
CA TYR A 58 13.64 12.24 -11.82
C TYR A 58 12.54 12.76 -10.90
N GLY A 59 11.44 12.02 -10.75
CA GLY A 59 10.29 12.40 -9.94
C GLY A 59 9.48 13.59 -10.46
N VAL A 60 9.69 14.00 -11.72
CA VAL A 60 9.01 15.17 -12.31
C VAL A 60 7.61 14.80 -12.86
N TYR A 61 7.34 13.51 -13.01
CA TYR A 61 6.11 13.04 -13.63
C TYR A 61 4.94 13.06 -12.67
N GLY A 62 4.19 14.17 -12.70
CA GLY A 62 2.85 14.24 -12.11
C GLY A 62 1.87 13.22 -12.73
N ALA A 63 0.71 13.05 -12.10
CA ALA A 63 -0.22 11.96 -12.42
C ALA A 63 -0.62 11.84 -13.88
N ARG A 64 -0.90 12.98 -14.52
CA ARG A 64 -1.34 13.03 -15.93
C ARG A 64 -0.23 12.58 -16.88
N LYS A 65 1.02 12.98 -16.63
CA LYS A 65 2.19 12.56 -17.43
C LYS A 65 2.49 11.08 -17.17
N MET A 66 2.52 10.68 -15.90
CA MET A 66 2.73 9.29 -15.50
C MET A 66 1.70 8.34 -16.10
N ARG A 67 0.40 8.70 -16.13
CA ARG A 67 -0.63 7.91 -16.81
C ARG A 67 -0.29 7.69 -18.29
N LYS A 68 0.03 8.75 -19.02
CA LYS A 68 0.35 8.65 -20.45
C LYS A 68 1.58 7.76 -20.68
N TYR A 69 2.57 7.87 -19.80
CA TYR A 69 3.77 7.05 -19.82
C TYR A 69 3.47 5.56 -19.59
N LEU A 70 2.72 5.23 -18.53
CA LEU A 70 2.30 3.87 -18.22
C LEU A 70 1.47 3.23 -19.34
N HIS A 71 0.61 4.02 -20.01
CA HIS A 71 -0.14 3.53 -21.17
C HIS A 71 0.79 3.13 -22.32
N ARG A 72 1.90 3.84 -22.54
CA ARG A 72 2.91 3.48 -23.56
C ARG A 72 3.69 2.22 -23.19
N LEU A 73 3.86 1.95 -21.90
CA LEU A 73 4.47 0.72 -21.38
C LEU A 73 3.49 -0.47 -21.33
N GLY A 74 2.25 -0.31 -21.81
CA GLY A 74 1.25 -1.38 -21.81
C GLY A 74 0.49 -1.55 -20.49
N HIS A 75 0.54 -0.57 -19.59
CA HIS A 75 -0.23 -0.55 -18.34
C HIS A 75 -1.43 0.42 -18.43
N PRO A 76 -2.62 -0.05 -18.86
CA PRO A 76 -3.81 0.80 -18.95
C PRO A 76 -4.36 1.13 -17.56
N VAL A 77 -4.09 2.34 -17.07
CA VAL A 77 -4.53 2.82 -15.75
C VAL A 77 -5.21 4.19 -15.81
N GLY A 78 -6.16 4.45 -14.91
CA GLY A 78 -6.84 5.75 -14.79
C GLY A 78 -6.03 6.77 -13.98
N CYS A 79 -6.23 8.07 -14.23
CA CYS A 79 -5.52 9.16 -13.54
C CYS A 79 -5.67 9.06 -12.01
N CYS A 80 -6.89 8.87 -11.51
CA CYS A 80 -7.14 8.79 -10.07
C CYS A 80 -6.40 7.61 -9.41
N ARG A 81 -6.21 6.51 -10.13
CA ARG A 81 -5.46 5.35 -9.64
C ARG A 81 -3.97 5.65 -9.56
N VAL A 82 -3.42 6.38 -10.54
CA VAL A 82 -2.03 6.84 -10.53
C VAL A 82 -1.81 7.88 -9.42
N GLU A 83 -2.74 8.80 -9.20
CA GLU A 83 -2.67 9.78 -8.10
C GLU A 83 -2.67 9.12 -6.73
N ARG A 84 -3.49 8.09 -6.55
CA ARG A 84 -3.57 7.36 -5.28
C ARG A 84 -2.32 6.52 -5.00
N LEU A 85 -1.71 5.95 -6.04
CA LEU A 85 -0.58 5.01 -5.91
C LEU A 85 0.79 5.67 -6.03
N ARG A 86 0.89 6.86 -6.63
CA ARG A 86 2.15 7.60 -6.68
C ARG A 86 2.53 8.06 -5.26
N PRO A 87 3.80 7.96 -4.86
CA PRO A 87 4.27 8.55 -3.61
C PRO A 87 3.91 10.04 -3.55
N ARG A 88 3.29 10.48 -2.45
CA ARG A 88 2.87 11.88 -2.25
C ARG A 88 4.01 12.82 -1.80
N HIS A 89 5.23 12.32 -1.70
CA HIS A 89 6.37 13.06 -1.19
C HIS A 89 7.45 13.20 -2.26
N LEU A 90 7.44 14.36 -2.91
CA LEU A 90 8.58 15.18 -3.34
C LEU A 90 8.01 16.40 -4.10
N SER A 91 7.15 17.16 -3.42
CA SER A 91 6.93 18.57 -3.75
C SER A 91 8.05 19.39 -3.10
N SER A 92 9.29 19.19 -3.57
CA SER A 92 10.43 20.10 -3.43
C SER A 92 11.51 19.64 -4.42
N PRO A 93 11.80 20.38 -5.51
CA PRO A 93 13.07 20.23 -6.20
C PRO A 93 14.19 20.78 -5.28
N PRO A 94 15.31 20.08 -5.06
CA PRO A 94 16.52 20.73 -4.61
C PRO A 94 17.23 21.32 -5.84
N VAL A 95 16.93 22.59 -6.13
CA VAL A 95 17.87 23.58 -6.70
C VAL A 95 17.31 24.97 -6.45
#